data_AF-A0A5C3EP07-F1
#
_entry.id   AF-A0A5C3EP07-F1
#
_cell.length_a   1.000
_cell.length_b   1.000
_cell.length_c   1.000
_cell.angle_alpha   90.00
_cell.angle_beta   90.00
_cell.angle_gamma   90.00
#
_symmetry.space_group_name_H-M   'P 1'
#
loop_
_entity.id
_entity.type
_entity.pdbx_description
1 polymer ?
#
loop_
_entity_poly.entity_id
_entity_poly.type
_entity_poly.pdbx_seq_one_letter_code
_entity_poly.pdbx_strand_id
1 'polypeptide(L)'
;MVRFSSFITLSIFALCCITMSSAVQIANPASEYCVQQGGTLETVKDEQGNQVGMCRLPDGRLVDEWDYFRSQNDPDYVPETDNKPASCQAVFKN
;
A
#
# COMPACT_ATOMS: atom_id res chain seq x y z
N MET A 1 21.29 5.66 55.46
CA MET A 1 21.03 6.94 54.76
C MET A 1 21.98 7.05 53.59
N VAL A 2 21.63 6.43 52.46
CA VAL A 2 22.49 6.35 51.27
C VAL A 2 22.25 7.60 50.42
N ARG A 3 23.30 8.38 50.15
CA ARG A 3 23.24 9.61 49.35
C ARG A 3 23.11 9.26 47.86
N PHE A 4 21.91 8.95 47.42
CA PHE A 4 21.56 8.65 46.02
C PHE A 4 21.37 9.91 45.16
N SER A 5 22.29 10.89 45.21
CA SER A 5 22.04 12.21 44.57
C SER A 5 23.06 12.68 43.52
N SER A 6 24.02 11.85 43.07
CA SER A 6 24.95 12.29 42.01
C SER A 6 25.28 11.31 40.89
N PHE A 7 24.76 10.08 40.91
CA PHE A 7 25.06 9.10 39.84
C PHE A 7 23.90 8.83 38.87
N ILE A 8 22.68 9.30 39.18
CA ILE A 8 21.49 9.06 38.35
C ILE A 8 21.41 10.07 37.18
N THR A 9 22.06 11.22 37.29
CA THR A 9 21.98 12.30 36.28
C THR A 9 22.91 12.10 35.09
N LEU A 10 23.99 11.32 35.20
CA LEU A 10 24.90 11.05 34.07
C LEU A 10 24.36 10.01 33.08
N SER A 11 23.43 9.13 33.49
CA SER A 11 22.89 8.06 32.65
C SER A 11 21.76 8.50 31.72
N ILE A 12 21.18 9.69 31.95
CA ILE A 12 20.01 10.18 31.20
C ILE A 12 20.43 10.87 29.88
N PHE A 13 21.68 11.31 29.75
CA PHE A 13 22.13 12.12 28.60
C PHE A 13 22.50 11.30 27.34
N ALA A 14 22.58 9.97 27.43
CA ALA A 14 22.93 9.09 26.31
C ALA A 14 21.72 8.41 25.63
N LEU A 15 20.50 8.67 26.10
CA LEU A 15 19.27 8.02 25.58
C LEU A 15 18.47 8.89 24.59
N CYS A 16 18.98 10.05 24.19
CA CYS A 16 18.28 10.95 23.26
C CYS A 16 18.52 10.59 21.77
N CYS A 17 19.60 9.88 21.44
CA CYS A 17 20.02 9.68 20.04
C CYS A 17 19.44 8.45 19.34
N ILE A 18 18.58 7.64 19.99
CA ILE A 18 18.07 6.38 19.42
C ILE A 18 16.65 6.54 18.83
N THR A 19 15.95 7.67 19.07
CA THR A 19 14.49 7.71 18.89
C THR A 19 13.97 8.35 17.61
N MET A 20 14.79 8.67 16.61
CA MET A 20 14.27 9.23 15.34
C MET A 20 14.99 8.69 14.11
N SER A 21 14.86 7.40 13.84
CA SER A 21 14.97 6.91 12.47
C SER A 21 13.59 7.06 11.82
N SER A 22 13.30 8.23 11.25
CA SER A 22 12.13 8.41 10.39
C SER A 22 12.35 7.57 9.13
N ALA A 23 11.85 6.34 9.14
CA ALA A 23 11.74 5.57 7.92
C ALA A 23 10.93 6.39 6.91
N VAL A 24 11.57 6.78 5.80
CA VAL A 24 10.87 7.43 4.69
C VAL A 24 9.93 6.38 4.11
N GLN A 25 8.65 6.44 4.49
CA GLN A 25 7.62 5.61 3.88
C GLN A 25 7.22 6.28 2.57
N ILE A 26 7.67 5.70 1.46
CA ILE A 26 7.16 6.06 0.13
C ILE A 26 5.71 5.58 0.06
N ALA A 27 4.78 6.47 -0.26
CA ALA A 27 3.39 6.11 -0.42
C ALA A 27 3.20 5.16 -1.62
N ASN A 28 2.23 4.26 -1.52
CA ASN A 28 1.87 3.40 -2.64
C ASN A 28 1.13 4.22 -3.70
N PRO A 29 1.65 4.34 -4.95
CA PRO A 29 1.04 5.17 -5.98
C PRO A 29 -0.37 4.70 -6.37
N ALA A 30 -0.65 3.41 -6.32
CA ALA A 30 -1.99 2.88 -6.57
C ALA A 30 -2.97 3.32 -5.47
N SER A 31 -2.52 3.27 -4.21
CA SER A 31 -3.31 3.72 -3.08
C SER A 31 -3.56 5.24 -3.12
N GLU A 32 -2.55 6.03 -3.47
CA GLU A 32 -2.71 7.48 -3.66
C GLU A 32 -3.70 7.79 -4.78
N TYR A 33 -3.60 7.06 -5.91
CA TYR A 33 -4.51 7.22 -7.02
C TYR A 33 -5.97 6.94 -6.62
N CYS A 34 -6.23 5.85 -5.88
CA CYS A 34 -7.57 5.56 -5.37
C CYS A 34 -8.17 6.74 -4.59
N VAL A 35 -7.42 7.31 -3.65
CA VAL A 35 -7.86 8.45 -2.83
C VAL A 35 -8.05 9.71 -3.68
N GLN A 36 -7.17 9.96 -4.66
CA GLN A 36 -7.29 11.07 -5.59
C GLN A 36 -8.56 10.99 -6.46
N GLN A 37 -9.02 9.77 -6.80
CA GLN A 37 -10.29 9.54 -7.50
C GLN A 37 -11.53 9.62 -6.58
N GLY A 38 -11.34 9.99 -5.30
CA GLY A 38 -12.41 10.06 -4.31
C GLY A 38 -12.80 8.71 -3.71
N GLY A 39 -12.03 7.66 -3.98
CA GLY A 39 -12.24 6.34 -3.42
C GLY A 39 -11.70 6.19 -1.99
N THR A 40 -12.02 5.06 -1.36
CA THR A 40 -11.52 4.65 -0.05
C THR A 40 -10.72 3.35 -0.18
N LEU A 41 -9.58 3.27 0.50
CA LEU A 41 -8.74 2.07 0.53
C LEU A 41 -9.31 1.01 1.45
N GLU A 42 -9.33 -0.23 0.99
CA GLU A 42 -9.73 -1.40 1.76
C GLU A 42 -8.70 -2.52 1.58
N THR A 43 -8.36 -3.20 2.66
CA THR A 43 -7.53 -4.42 2.59
C THR A 43 -8.44 -5.62 2.74
N VAL A 44 -8.50 -6.46 1.71
CA VAL A 44 -9.26 -7.71 1.71
C VAL A 44 -8.30 -8.90 1.77
N LYS A 45 -8.80 -10.08 2.13
CA LYS A 45 -8.04 -11.32 2.01
C LYS A 45 -8.54 -12.11 0.82
N ASP A 46 -7.62 -12.63 -0.01
CA ASP A 46 -7.96 -13.56 -1.07
C ASP A 46 -8.27 -14.97 -0.52
N GLU A 47 -8.61 -15.91 -1.41
CA GLU A 47 -8.90 -17.31 -1.04
C GLU A 47 -7.71 -18.03 -0.40
N GLN A 48 -6.49 -17.54 -0.64
CA GLN A 48 -5.24 -18.07 -0.10
C GLN A 48 -4.86 -17.39 1.23
N GLY A 49 -5.61 -16.36 1.65
CA GLY A 49 -5.39 -15.57 2.85
C GLY A 49 -4.40 -14.41 2.69
N ASN A 50 -3.94 -14.12 1.48
CA ASN A 50 -3.06 -12.97 1.20
C ASN A 50 -3.85 -11.67 1.29
N GLN A 51 -3.20 -10.60 1.76
CA GLN A 51 -3.81 -9.28 1.81
C GLN A 51 -3.72 -8.60 0.44
N VAL A 52 -4.84 -8.13 -0.06
CA VAL A 52 -4.98 -7.43 -1.34
C VAL A 52 -5.51 -6.02 -1.10
N GLY A 53 -4.90 -5.03 -1.76
CA GLY A 53 -5.34 -3.64 -1.72
C GLY A 53 -6.48 -3.40 -2.72
N MET A 54 -7.62 -2.98 -2.21
CA MET A 54 -8.81 -2.66 -3.01
C MET A 54 -9.14 -1.18 -2.88
N CYS A 55 -9.69 -0.62 -3.94
CA CYS A 55 -10.26 0.71 -3.99
C CYS A 55 -11.79 0.63 -4.04
N ARG A 56 -12.46 1.15 -3.01
CA ARG A 56 -13.90 1.40 -3.05
C ARG A 56 -14.17 2.76 -3.69
N LEU A 57 -14.74 2.75 -4.89
CA LEU A 57 -15.07 3.94 -5.65
C LEU A 57 -16.35 4.62 -5.12
N PRO A 58 -16.56 5.93 -5.40
CA PRO A 58 -17.78 6.66 -5.00
C PRO A 58 -19.09 6.07 -5.54
N ASP A 59 -19.03 5.36 -6.68
CA ASP A 59 -20.16 4.66 -7.27
C ASP A 59 -20.46 3.30 -6.59
N GLY A 60 -19.68 2.94 -5.56
CA GLY A 60 -19.83 1.73 -4.78
C GLY A 60 -19.07 0.52 -5.31
N ARG A 61 -18.44 0.61 -6.49
CA ARG A 61 -17.60 -0.48 -7.03
C ARG A 61 -16.38 -0.70 -6.16
N LEU A 62 -16.01 -1.97 -6.00
CA LEU A 62 -14.76 -2.38 -5.37
C LEU A 62 -13.86 -2.96 -6.47
N VAL A 63 -12.70 -2.34 -6.70
CA VAL A 63 -11.73 -2.73 -7.73
C VAL A 63 -10.36 -2.92 -7.10
N ASP A 64 -9.51 -3.77 -7.67
CA ASP A 64 -8.10 -3.85 -7.25
C ASP A 64 -7.40 -2.50 -7.50
N GLU A 65 -6.62 -2.03 -6.52
CA GLU A 65 -6.03 -0.69 -6.58
C GLU A 65 -5.00 -0.55 -7.72
N TRP A 66 -4.26 -1.62 -8.02
CA TRP A 66 -3.22 -1.62 -9.04
C TRP A 66 -3.79 -1.75 -10.43
N ASP A 67 -4.82 -2.58 -10.59
CA ASP A 67 -5.55 -2.69 -11.85
C ASP A 67 -6.22 -1.36 -12.21
N TYR A 68 -6.84 -0.71 -11.22
CA TYR A 68 -7.43 0.61 -11.43
C TYR A 68 -6.37 1.65 -11.81
N PHE A 69 -5.24 1.70 -11.10
CA PHE A 69 -4.13 2.59 -11.40
C PHE A 69 -3.55 2.38 -12.81
N ARG A 70 -3.41 1.13 -13.28
CA ARG A 70 -2.88 0.82 -14.62
C ARG A 70 -3.86 1.10 -15.74
N SER A 71 -5.16 0.88 -15.52
CA SER A 71 -6.22 1.10 -16.51
C SER A 71 -6.30 2.55 -17.03
N GLN A 72 -5.76 3.52 -16.28
CA GLN A 72 -5.74 4.91 -16.72
C GLN A 72 -4.86 5.15 -17.97
N ASN A 73 -3.83 4.31 -18.17
CA ASN A 73 -2.86 4.45 -19.25
C ASN A 73 -3.06 3.42 -20.36
N ASP A 74 -3.87 2.39 -20.10
CA ASP A 74 -4.17 1.31 -21.02
C ASP A 74 -5.66 0.96 -20.90
N PRO A 75 -6.52 1.53 -21.76
CA PRO A 75 -7.96 1.22 -21.78
C PRO A 75 -8.26 -0.26 -22.10
N ASP A 76 -7.33 -0.97 -22.74
CA ASP A 76 -7.43 -2.39 -23.07
C ASP A 76 -6.83 -3.27 -21.95
N TYR A 77 -6.44 -2.68 -20.82
CA TYR A 77 -5.92 -3.40 -19.67
C TYR A 77 -6.94 -4.42 -19.15
N VAL A 78 -6.53 -5.69 -19.15
CA VAL A 78 -7.32 -6.79 -18.59
C VAL A 78 -6.72 -7.16 -17.22
N PRO A 79 -7.45 -6.97 -16.11
CA PRO A 79 -7.09 -7.45 -14.77
C PRO A 79 -6.62 -8.90 -14.78
N GLU A 80 -5.54 -9.19 -14.06
CA GLU A 80 -5.02 -10.56 -13.93
C GLU A 80 -5.91 -11.34 -12.94
N THR A 81 -7.01 -11.89 -13.44
CA THR A 81 -7.83 -12.86 -12.70
C THR A 81 -7.22 -14.26 -12.77
N ASP A 82 -7.45 -15.11 -11.76
CA ASP A 82 -6.99 -16.51 -11.65
C ASP A 82 -7.42 -17.46 -12.80
N ASN A 83 -8.03 -16.92 -13.88
CA ASN A 83 -8.32 -17.63 -15.12
C ASN A 83 -7.97 -16.78 -16.34
N LYS A 84 -6.68 -16.53 -16.57
CA LYS A 84 -6.18 -15.94 -17.83
C LYS A 84 -6.39 -16.93 -19.00
N PRO A 85 -7.23 -16.65 -20.01
CA PRO A 85 -6.97 -17.23 -21.33
C PRO A 85 -5.65 -16.63 -21.84
N ALA A 86 -4.76 -17.50 -22.33
CA ALA A 86 -3.43 -17.14 -22.82
C ALA A 86 -3.45 -15.83 -23.60
N SER A 87 -2.62 -14.87 -23.20
CA SER A 87 -2.43 -13.55 -23.84
C SER A 87 -1.73 -13.65 -25.21
N CYS A 88 -2.13 -14.61 -26.03
CA CYS A 88 -1.59 -14.87 -27.36
C CYS A 88 -2.70 -15.22 -28.38
N GLN A 89 -3.86 -14.53 -28.44
CA GLN A 89 -4.85 -14.77 -29.52
C GLN A 89 -5.66 -13.57 -30.05
N ALA A 90 -5.21 -12.32 -29.93
CA ALA A 90 -5.98 -11.20 -30.55
C ALA A 90 -5.18 -10.11 -31.28
N VAL A 91 -3.85 -10.23 -31.43
CA VAL A 91 -3.04 -9.20 -32.15
C VAL A 91 -2.99 -9.43 -33.67
N PHE A 92 -3.71 -10.40 -34.24
CA PHE A 92 -3.75 -10.60 -35.71
C PHE A 92 -5.16 -10.83 -36.25
N LYS A 93 -5.99 -9.79 -36.26
CA LYS A 93 -7.09 -9.66 -37.23
C LYS A 93 -7.25 -8.20 -37.65
N ASN A 94 -6.41 -7.75 -38.56
CA ASN A 94 -6.81 -7.28 -39.90
C ASN A 94 -5.57 -6.94 -40.72
#